data_AF-A0A1Q7JH65-F1
#
_entry.id   AF-A0A1Q7JH65-F1
#
_cell.length_a   1.000
_cell.length_b   1.000
_cell.length_c   1.000
_cell.angle_alpha   90.00
_cell.angle_beta   90.00
_cell.angle_gamma   90.00
#
_symmetry.space_group_name_H-M   'P 1'
#
loop_
_entity.id
_entity.type
_entity.pdbx_description
1 polymer ?
#
loop_
_entity_poly.entity_id
_entity_poly.type
_entity_poly.pdbx_seq_one_letter_code
_entity_poly.pdbx_strand_id
1 'polypeptide(L)'
;MKASTALILALLLACSRRQQEQHAAAPKPVPVDAGPPPPPALSTAGADISWLVGTWERQSAPKDWLLFNPPKEVAVIAGAPPTMIARGEFVPTGRSISIFLRGQGGGTIERVLEATSDRSELREAGPPPVAYRRGAPP
;
A
#
# COMPACT_ATOMS: atom_id res chain seq x y z
N MET A 1 9.43 -53.36 -14.75
CA MET A 1 9.67 -54.01 -13.45
C MET A 1 10.97 -53.47 -12.88
N LYS A 2 10.95 -52.79 -11.74
CA LYS A 2 12.13 -52.19 -11.08
C LYS A 2 12.57 -53.12 -9.95
N ALA A 3 13.83 -53.56 -9.99
CA ALA A 3 14.44 -54.38 -8.95
C ALA A 3 15.14 -53.50 -7.91
N SER A 4 14.91 -53.89 -6.66
CA SER A 4 15.32 -53.24 -5.43
C SER A 4 16.75 -53.63 -4.99
N THR A 5 17.21 -52.89 -3.96
CA THR A 5 18.00 -53.36 -2.80
C THR A 5 19.52 -53.15 -2.85
N ALA A 6 20.00 -52.30 -1.94
CA ALA A 6 21.20 -52.59 -1.15
C ALA A 6 21.08 -51.92 0.22
N LEU A 7 20.94 -52.78 1.23
CA LEU A 7 20.93 -52.55 2.68
C LEU A 7 22.38 -52.59 3.19
N ILE A 8 22.64 -52.12 4.43
CA ILE A 8 23.58 -52.63 5.48
C ILE A 8 24.06 -51.43 6.33
N LEU A 9 23.43 -51.19 7.49
CA LEU A 9 23.85 -51.61 8.86
C LEU A 9 25.19 -50.97 9.30
N ALA A 10 25.22 -50.00 10.22
CA ALA A 10 24.94 -50.05 11.67
C ALA A 10 26.20 -50.32 12.53
N LEU A 11 26.48 -49.31 13.39
CA LEU A 11 27.07 -49.36 14.74
C LEU A 11 28.37 -50.12 14.99
N LEU A 12 29.43 -49.39 15.39
CA LEU A 12 30.28 -49.80 16.52
C LEU A 12 30.66 -48.59 17.39
N LEU A 13 30.45 -48.81 18.69
CA LEU A 13 30.62 -47.90 19.82
C LEU A 13 32.09 -47.75 20.27
N ALA A 14 32.32 -46.64 20.97
CA ALA A 14 33.22 -46.44 22.12
C ALA A 14 34.75 -46.34 21.88
N CYS A 15 35.34 -45.21 22.28
CA CYS A 15 36.10 -45.11 23.53
C CYS A 15 36.79 -43.74 23.68
N SER A 16 36.37 -43.00 24.71
CA SER A 16 37.17 -42.18 25.64
C SER A 16 38.44 -41.46 25.14
N ARG A 17 38.42 -40.12 25.22
CA ARG A 17 39.39 -39.36 26.02
C ARG A 17 39.02 -37.88 26.15
N ARG A 18 39.20 -37.39 27.38
CA ARG A 18 39.11 -36.01 27.84
C ARG A 18 39.89 -35.05 26.91
N GLN A 19 39.31 -33.90 26.62
CA GLN A 19 40.07 -32.65 26.71
C GLN A 19 39.11 -31.50 27.05
N GLN A 20 39.15 -31.12 28.31
CA GLN A 20 38.42 -30.01 28.89
C GLN A 20 39.45 -28.88 29.00
N GLU A 21 39.52 -28.01 28.00
CA GLU A 21 40.30 -26.77 28.04
C GLU A 21 39.51 -25.67 27.33
N GLN A 22 38.89 -24.84 28.17
CA GLN A 22 38.79 -23.38 28.11
C GLN A 22 38.69 -22.72 26.72
N HIS A 23 37.64 -21.92 26.50
CA HIS A 23 37.74 -20.46 26.30
C HIS A 23 36.39 -19.82 25.93
N ALA A 24 36.15 -18.65 26.53
CA ALA A 24 35.20 -17.59 26.18
C ALA A 24 33.69 -17.79 26.45
N ALA A 25 33.19 -16.92 27.33
CA ALA A 25 31.76 -16.68 27.56
C ALA A 25 31.07 -16.20 26.26
N ALA A 26 29.84 -16.65 26.04
CA ALA A 26 28.98 -16.21 24.95
C ALA A 26 28.78 -14.68 24.99
N PRO A 27 28.79 -13.99 23.84
CA PRO A 27 28.57 -12.55 23.79
C PRO A 27 27.13 -12.24 24.23
N LYS A 28 26.99 -11.35 25.23
CA LYS A 28 25.71 -10.75 25.60
C LYS A 28 25.15 -9.96 24.40
N PRO A 29 23.86 -10.08 24.08
CA PRO A 29 23.23 -9.21 23.09
C PRO A 29 23.24 -7.77 23.62
N VAL A 30 23.84 -6.88 22.85
CA VAL A 30 23.80 -5.43 23.07
C VAL A 30 22.36 -4.97 22.81
N PRO A 31 21.74 -4.16 23.69
CA PRO A 31 20.46 -3.54 23.38
C PRO A 31 20.66 -2.67 22.13
N VAL A 32 19.95 -3.02 21.05
CA VAL A 32 19.86 -2.14 19.89
C VAL A 32 19.14 -0.90 20.38
N ASP A 33 19.86 0.21 20.45
CA ASP A 33 19.31 1.52 20.70
C ASP A 33 18.30 1.81 19.59
N ALA A 34 17.03 1.46 19.85
CA ALA A 34 15.93 1.85 19.01
C ALA A 34 15.83 3.36 19.16
N GLY A 35 16.47 4.07 18.24
CA GLY A 35 16.33 5.50 18.09
C GLY A 35 14.86 5.91 18.17
N PRO A 36 14.59 7.17 18.53
CA PRO A 36 13.24 7.62 18.83
C PRO A 36 12.28 7.17 17.72
N PRO A 37 11.08 6.67 18.08
CA PRO A 37 10.11 6.22 17.10
C PRO A 37 9.90 7.34 16.07
N PRO A 38 9.71 7.01 14.78
CA PRO A 38 9.44 8.02 13.77
C PRO A 38 8.30 8.92 14.28
N PRO A 39 8.38 10.24 14.08
CA PRO A 39 7.35 11.15 14.55
C PRO A 39 5.99 10.64 14.04
N PRO A 40 4.94 10.68 14.86
CA PRO A 40 3.62 10.25 14.43
C PRO A 40 3.28 10.98 13.13
N ALA A 41 2.82 10.23 12.12
CA ALA A 41 2.36 10.80 10.86
C ALA A 41 1.42 11.96 11.20
N LEU A 42 1.82 13.18 10.81
CA LEU A 42 1.07 14.38 11.12
C LEU A 42 -0.36 14.17 10.62
N SER A 43 -1.28 14.05 11.56
CA SER A 43 -2.71 14.01 11.25
C SER A 43 -3.05 15.32 10.55
N THR A 44 -3.32 15.27 9.25
CA THR A 44 -3.80 16.42 8.47
C THR A 44 -5.27 16.73 8.75
N ALA A 45 -5.81 16.24 9.87
CA ALA A 45 -7.06 16.69 10.47
C ALA A 45 -6.93 18.19 10.80
N GLY A 46 -7.11 19.05 9.80
CA GLY A 46 -6.91 20.49 9.89
C GLY A 46 -6.62 21.19 8.56
N ALA A 47 -6.25 20.49 7.48
CA ALA A 47 -6.19 21.12 6.17
C ALA A 47 -7.62 21.30 5.62
N ASP A 48 -7.96 22.52 5.17
CA ASP A 48 -9.22 22.75 4.45
C ASP A 48 -9.20 21.95 3.14
N ILE A 49 -10.01 20.88 3.12
CA ILE A 49 -10.18 19.97 1.98
C ILE A 49 -11.50 20.22 1.24
N SER A 50 -12.24 21.29 1.57
CA SER A 50 -13.53 21.61 0.95
C SER A 50 -13.42 21.69 -0.58
N TRP A 51 -12.30 22.19 -1.08
CA TRP A 51 -11.98 22.28 -2.50
C TRP A 51 -11.86 20.93 -3.22
N LEU A 52 -11.66 19.82 -2.51
CA LEU A 52 -11.53 18.46 -3.07
C LEU A 52 -12.88 17.73 -3.10
N VAL A 53 -13.78 18.05 -2.16
CA VAL A 53 -15.08 17.37 -1.99
C VAL A 53 -15.92 17.42 -3.27
N GLY A 54 -16.66 16.35 -3.55
CA GLY A 54 -17.55 16.22 -4.70
C GLY A 54 -16.96 15.40 -5.84
N THR A 55 -17.57 15.52 -7.01
CA THR A 55 -17.25 14.70 -8.19
C THR A 55 -16.16 15.33 -9.05
N TRP A 56 -15.33 14.46 -9.62
CA TRP A 56 -14.25 14.77 -10.54
C TRP A 56 -14.29 13.80 -11.72
N GLU A 57 -14.54 14.30 -12.91
CA GLU A 57 -14.64 13.56 -14.15
C GLU A 57 -13.28 13.41 -14.83
N ARG A 58 -12.94 12.18 -15.22
CA ARG A 58 -11.80 11.90 -16.08
C ARG A 58 -11.97 12.55 -17.45
N GLN A 59 -10.97 13.30 -17.88
CA GLN A 59 -11.02 14.04 -19.15
C GLN A 59 -10.77 13.14 -20.36
N SER A 60 -9.99 12.08 -20.21
CA SER A 60 -9.77 11.05 -21.23
C SER A 60 -10.77 9.90 -21.16
N ALA A 61 -10.85 9.11 -22.23
CA ALA A 61 -11.57 7.83 -22.22
C ALA A 61 -10.70 6.70 -21.63
N PRO A 62 -11.31 5.66 -21.02
CA PRO A 62 -12.73 5.53 -20.71
C PRO A 62 -13.15 6.50 -19.60
N LYS A 63 -14.42 6.96 -19.65
CA LYS A 63 -14.97 7.89 -18.65
C LYS A 63 -15.19 7.21 -17.31
N ASP A 64 -14.65 7.82 -16.26
CA ASP A 64 -14.94 7.52 -14.86
C ASP A 64 -14.97 8.83 -14.04
N TRP A 65 -15.55 8.74 -12.85
CA TRP A 65 -15.62 9.84 -11.89
C TRP A 65 -15.05 9.40 -10.55
N LEU A 66 -14.23 10.26 -9.96
CA LEU A 66 -13.86 10.17 -8.55
C LEU A 66 -14.85 11.00 -7.73
N LEU A 67 -15.45 10.39 -6.71
CA LEU A 67 -16.29 11.08 -5.74
C LEU A 67 -15.55 11.13 -4.40
N PHE A 68 -15.10 12.31 -4.00
CA PHE A 68 -14.49 12.53 -2.69
C PHE A 68 -15.54 12.98 -1.67
N ASN A 69 -15.71 12.21 -0.61
CA ASN A 69 -16.66 12.46 0.45
C ASN A 69 -15.93 12.56 1.81
N PRO A 70 -16.05 13.68 2.56
CA PRO A 70 -15.37 13.81 3.83
C PRO A 70 -15.90 12.79 4.87
N PRO A 71 -15.08 12.43 5.88
CA PRO A 71 -13.75 12.98 6.16
C PRO A 71 -12.62 12.37 5.32
N LYS A 72 -12.80 11.18 4.73
CA LYS A 72 -11.72 10.45 4.04
C LYS A 72 -12.18 9.43 3.00
N GLU A 73 -13.44 9.43 2.58
CA GLU A 73 -13.97 8.41 1.66
C GLU A 73 -13.80 8.82 0.20
N VAL A 74 -13.45 7.87 -0.66
CA VAL A 74 -13.43 8.08 -2.12
C VAL A 74 -14.09 6.91 -2.84
N ALA A 75 -14.87 7.20 -3.88
CA ALA A 75 -15.48 6.20 -4.75
C ALA A 75 -15.11 6.45 -6.21
N VAL A 76 -15.08 5.37 -7.00
CA VAL A 76 -14.99 5.42 -8.46
C VAL A 76 -16.35 5.05 -9.02
N ILE A 77 -16.90 5.93 -9.86
CA ILE A 77 -18.19 5.76 -10.52
C ILE A 77 -17.94 5.65 -12.03
N ALA A 78 -18.65 4.77 -12.72
CA ALA A 78 -18.56 4.63 -14.17
C ALA A 78 -19.87 4.09 -14.76
N GLY A 79 -19.98 4.16 -16.09
CA GLY A 79 -21.11 3.61 -16.85
C GLY A 79 -22.33 4.52 -16.96
N ALA A 80 -23.31 4.06 -17.74
CA ALA A 80 -24.64 4.64 -17.90
C ALA A 80 -25.65 3.48 -17.82
N PRO A 81 -26.37 3.29 -16.68
CA PRO A 81 -26.47 4.21 -15.55
C PRO A 81 -25.20 4.26 -14.67
N PRO A 82 -24.96 5.39 -13.97
CA PRO A 82 -23.82 5.53 -13.07
C PRO A 82 -23.79 4.47 -11.99
N THR A 83 -22.71 3.71 -11.93
CA THR A 83 -22.53 2.62 -10.98
C THR A 83 -21.21 2.80 -10.24
N MET A 84 -21.20 2.61 -8.92
CA MET A 84 -19.98 2.58 -8.13
C MET A 84 -19.23 1.26 -8.38
N ILE A 85 -18.00 1.35 -8.90
CA ILE A 85 -17.18 0.18 -9.26
C ILE A 85 -16.03 -0.08 -8.28
N ALA A 86 -15.63 0.93 -7.51
CA ALA A 86 -14.64 0.81 -6.45
C ALA A 86 -14.90 1.83 -5.34
N ARG A 87 -14.47 1.52 -4.13
CA ARG A 87 -14.52 2.42 -2.97
C ARG A 87 -13.25 2.32 -2.16
N GLY A 88 -12.92 3.38 -1.44
CA GLY A 88 -11.64 3.49 -0.77
C GLY A 88 -11.57 4.63 0.22
N GLU A 89 -10.36 4.90 0.65
CA GLU A 89 -10.03 6.06 1.47
C GLU A 89 -9.05 6.97 0.73
N PHE A 90 -9.01 8.25 1.10
CA PHE A 90 -8.02 9.20 0.60
C PHE A 90 -7.29 9.91 1.75
N VAL A 91 -6.05 10.31 1.48
CA VAL A 91 -5.20 11.06 2.41
C VAL A 91 -4.63 12.28 1.67
N PRO A 92 -5.15 13.49 1.95
CA PRO A 92 -4.65 14.71 1.34
C PRO A 92 -3.41 15.24 2.09
N THR A 93 -2.37 15.57 1.34
CA THR A 93 -1.12 16.20 1.81
C THR A 93 -0.77 17.39 0.90
N GLY A 94 -1.28 18.58 1.25
CA GLY A 94 -1.12 19.78 0.42
C GLY A 94 -1.87 19.65 -0.91
N ARG A 95 -1.12 19.61 -2.04
CA ARG A 95 -1.67 19.36 -3.38
C ARG A 95 -1.64 17.88 -3.78
N SER A 96 -0.94 17.02 -3.03
CA SER A 96 -0.89 15.59 -3.30
C SER A 96 -2.02 14.87 -2.57
N ILE A 97 -2.67 13.92 -3.24
CA ILE A 97 -3.78 13.13 -2.72
C ILE A 97 -3.49 11.67 -3.00
N SER A 98 -3.17 10.91 -1.96
CA SER A 98 -3.09 9.45 -2.05
C SER A 98 -4.50 8.88 -1.91
N ILE A 99 -4.88 7.96 -2.81
CA ILE A 99 -6.14 7.22 -2.75
C ILE A 99 -5.87 5.72 -2.68
N PHE A 100 -6.65 5.02 -1.86
CA PHE A 100 -6.52 3.59 -1.60
C PHE A 100 -7.85 2.91 -1.92
N LEU A 101 -7.99 2.38 -3.12
CA LEU A 101 -9.22 1.79 -3.64
C LEU A 101 -9.24 0.29 -3.43
N ARG A 102 -10.34 -0.23 -2.87
CA ARG A 102 -10.61 -1.67 -2.81
C ARG A 102 -11.48 -2.05 -4.01
N GLY A 103 -10.90 -2.84 -4.92
CA GLY A 103 -11.62 -3.38 -6.08
C GLY A 103 -12.46 -4.61 -5.73
N GLN A 104 -13.30 -5.04 -6.66
CA GLN A 104 -14.15 -6.23 -6.49
C GLN A 104 -13.36 -7.53 -6.24
N GLY A 105 -12.08 -7.59 -6.65
CA GLY A 105 -11.17 -8.72 -6.43
C GLY A 105 -10.43 -8.71 -5.07
N GLY A 106 -10.80 -7.84 -4.14
CA GLY A 106 -10.22 -7.79 -2.78
C GLY A 106 -8.84 -7.11 -2.66
N GLY A 107 -8.15 -6.86 -3.77
CA GLY A 107 -6.90 -6.10 -3.80
C GLY A 107 -7.11 -4.61 -3.49
N THR A 108 -6.14 -4.01 -2.78
CA THR A 108 -6.07 -2.56 -2.58
C THR A 108 -5.14 -1.97 -3.63
N ILE A 109 -5.63 -0.98 -4.37
CA ILE A 109 -4.87 -0.22 -5.37
C ILE A 109 -4.57 1.15 -4.78
N GLU A 110 -3.29 1.50 -4.70
CA GLU A 110 -2.85 2.85 -4.38
C GLU A 110 -2.69 3.66 -5.66
N ARG A 111 -3.25 4.88 -5.67
CA ARG A 111 -3.00 5.89 -6.72
C ARG A 111 -2.65 7.21 -6.05
N VAL A 112 -1.83 8.01 -6.73
CA VAL A 112 -1.45 9.34 -6.27
C VAL A 112 -1.89 10.35 -7.32
N LEU A 113 -2.67 11.32 -6.86
CA LEU A 113 -3.15 12.44 -7.65
C LEU A 113 -2.45 13.71 -7.18
N GLU A 114 -2.11 14.61 -8.10
CA GLU A 114 -1.62 15.94 -7.79
C GLU A 114 -2.60 16.99 -8.31
N ALA A 115 -3.10 17.85 -7.44
CA ALA A 115 -3.92 18.99 -7.81
C ALA A 115 -3.08 20.11 -8.42
N THR A 116 -3.60 20.81 -9.42
CA THR A 116 -3.02 22.07 -9.92
C THR A 116 -2.99 23.14 -8.81
N SER A 117 -2.20 24.20 -9.00
CA SER A 117 -2.04 25.27 -8.00
C SER A 117 -3.35 25.98 -7.66
N ASP A 118 -4.24 26.13 -8.64
CA ASP A 118 -5.58 26.69 -8.52
C ASP A 118 -6.64 25.66 -8.10
N ARG A 119 -6.25 24.39 -7.92
CA ARG A 119 -7.15 23.27 -7.56
C ARG A 119 -8.29 23.04 -8.56
N SER A 120 -8.13 23.41 -9.83
CA SER A 120 -9.13 23.20 -10.87
C SER A 120 -9.05 21.83 -11.55
N GLU A 121 -7.92 21.13 -11.42
CA GLU A 121 -7.64 19.85 -12.05
C GLU A 121 -6.83 18.93 -11.13
N LEU A 122 -7.13 17.63 -11.13
CA LEU A 122 -6.30 16.59 -10.51
C LEU A 122 -5.58 15.80 -11.61
N ARG A 123 -4.29 15.52 -11.41
CA ARG A 123 -3.44 14.81 -12.36
C ARG A 123 -2.91 13.54 -11.75
N GLU A 124 -3.03 12.44 -12.46
CA GLU A 124 -2.38 11.18 -12.15
C GLU A 124 -1.20 10.99 -13.09
N ALA A 125 -0.02 10.72 -12.53
CA ALA A 125 1.14 10.37 -13.30
C ALA A 125 0.99 8.95 -13.90
N GLY A 126 1.41 8.79 -15.15
CA GLY A 126 1.38 7.51 -15.86
C GLY A 126 1.52 7.72 -17.36
N PRO A 127 1.85 6.67 -18.13
CA PRO A 127 1.75 6.68 -19.58
C PRO A 127 0.45 5.98 -20.04
N PRO A 128 -0.58 6.70 -20.53
CA PRO A 128 -0.70 8.16 -20.65
C PRO A 128 -1.11 8.85 -19.32
N PRO A 129 -0.82 10.15 -19.16
CA PRO A 129 -1.24 10.89 -17.98
C PRO A 129 -2.76 11.03 -17.97
N VAL A 130 -3.35 11.01 -16.78
CA VAL A 130 -4.80 11.14 -16.60
C VAL A 130 -5.08 12.47 -15.89
N ALA A 131 -6.04 13.22 -16.43
CA ALA A 131 -6.52 14.45 -15.81
C ALA A 131 -7.99 14.30 -15.40
N TYR A 132 -8.34 14.91 -14.28
CA TYR A 132 -9.69 14.97 -13.75
C TYR A 132 -10.09 16.42 -13.51
N ARG A 133 -11.31 16.81 -13.88
CA ARG A 133 -11.88 18.14 -13.62
C ARG A 133 -13.26 17.99 -13.01
N ARG A 134 -13.82 19.07 -12.46
CA ARG A 134 -15.20 19.05 -11.98
C ARG A 134 -16.16 18.64 -13.10
N GLY A 135 -17.07 17.71 -12.80
CA GLY A 135 -18.04 17.15 -13.74
C GLY A 135 -18.98 16.18 -13.03
N ALA A 136 -20.14 15.92 -13.63
CA ALA A 136 -21.17 15.04 -13.07
C ALA A 136 -21.26 13.74 -13.89
N PRO A 137 -21.54 12.60 -13.25
CA PRO A 137 -21.88 11.38 -13.98
C PRO A 137 -23.20 11.55 -14.77
N PRO A 138 -23.37 10.83 -15.89
CA PRO A 138 -24.50 10.96 -16.81
C PRO A 138 -25.84 10.48 -16.23
#